data_AF-A0A8I1EAM8-F1
#
_entry.id   AF-A0A8I1EAM8-F1
#
_cell.length_a   1.000
_cell.length_b   1.000
_cell.length_c   1.000
_cell.angle_alpha   90.00
_cell.angle_beta   90.00
_cell.angle_gamma   90.00
#
_symmetry.space_group_name_H-M   'P 1'
#
loop_
_entity.id
_entity.type
_entity.pdbx_description
1 polymer ?
#
loop_
_entity_poly.entity_id
_entity_poly.type
_entity_poly.pdbx_seq_one_letter_code
_entity_poly.pdbx_strand_id
1 'polypeptide(L)'
;MESFWLCDDCLFAAAYEDYSTLSLYYTTDEIEKRIAGIHRGLVRLMPISADFDPETGGGVKAFSPLPCDGCGSPLHGQRHRFTRL
;
A
#
# COMPACT_ATOMS: atom_id res chain seq x y z
N MET A 1 18.55 -1.14 6.75
CA MET A 1 17.25 -1.79 6.48
C MET A 1 16.65 -1.13 5.26
N GLU A 2 16.13 -1.92 4.32
CA GLU A 2 15.40 -1.39 3.17
C GLU A 2 13.99 -0.97 3.63
N SER A 3 13.55 0.23 3.24
CA SER A 3 12.24 0.78 3.57
C SER A 3 11.40 0.98 2.31
N PHE A 4 10.10 0.74 2.42
CA PHE A 4 9.12 0.87 1.35
C PHE A 4 7.98 1.80 1.79
N TRP A 5 7.38 2.50 0.83
CA TRP A 5 6.28 3.44 1.04
C TRP A 5 5.03 2.95 0.32
N LEU A 6 4.06 2.45 1.08
CA LEU A 6 2.85 1.84 0.57
C LEU A 6 1.66 2.81 0.62
N CYS A 7 0.83 2.82 -0.43
CA CYS A 7 -0.46 3.51 -0.42
C CYS A 7 -1.46 2.80 0.49
N ASP A 8 -2.59 3.44 0.78
CA ASP A 8 -3.63 2.88 1.65
C ASP A 8 -4.11 1.49 1.16
N ASP A 9 -4.37 1.29 -0.14
CA ASP A 9 -4.76 -0.03 -0.67
C ASP A 9 -3.73 -1.13 -0.33
N CYS A 10 -2.43 -0.82 -0.46
CA CYS A 10 -1.37 -1.79 -0.18
C CYS A 10 -1.18 -2.00 1.32
N LEU A 11 -1.41 -0.97 2.14
CA LEU A 11 -1.44 -1.08 3.59
C LEU A 11 -2.55 -2.05 4.02
N PHE A 12 -3.80 -1.82 3.59
CA PHE A 12 -4.94 -2.65 3.98
C PHE A 12 -4.78 -4.10 3.50
N ALA A 13 -4.29 -4.29 2.28
CA ALA A 13 -3.97 -5.60 1.75
C ALA A 13 -2.89 -6.32 2.57
N ALA A 14 -1.77 -5.65 2.88
CA ALA A 14 -0.66 -6.27 3.60
C ALA A 14 -0.96 -6.57 5.08
N ALA A 15 -1.73 -5.70 5.73
CA ALA A 15 -2.03 -5.81 7.17
C ALA A 15 -3.28 -6.65 7.47
N TYR A 16 -4.28 -6.61 6.58
CA TYR A 16 -5.61 -7.16 6.86
C TYR A 16 -6.20 -8.01 5.72
N GLU A 17 -5.51 -8.14 4.58
CA GLU A 17 -6.05 -8.78 3.37
C GLU A 17 -7.39 -8.18 2.92
N ASP A 18 -7.59 -6.88 3.18
CA ASP A 18 -8.83 -6.15 2.90
C ASP A 18 -8.71 -5.29 1.64
N TYR A 19 -9.73 -5.40 0.78
CA TYR A 19 -9.88 -4.70 -0.50
C TYR A 19 -11.21 -3.96 -0.63
N SER A 20 -12.03 -3.94 0.43
CA SER A 20 -13.41 -3.44 0.41
C SER A 20 -13.51 -1.98 -0.07
N THR A 21 -12.52 -1.16 0.26
CA THR A 21 -12.47 0.27 -0.13
C THR A 21 -12.34 0.47 -1.64
N LEU A 22 -11.84 -0.52 -2.40
CA LEU A 22 -11.75 -0.42 -3.86
C LEU A 22 -13.14 -0.30 -4.50
N SER A 23 -14.17 -0.90 -3.90
CA SER A 23 -15.55 -0.83 -4.40
C SER A 23 -16.13 0.59 -4.42
N LEU A 24 -15.54 1.52 -3.67
CA LEU A 24 -15.97 2.92 -3.64
C LEU A 24 -15.53 3.71 -4.88
N TYR A 25 -14.48 3.23 -5.58
CA TYR A 25 -13.79 4.00 -6.62
C TYR A 25 -13.65 3.26 -7.95
N TYR A 26 -13.81 1.94 -7.96
CA TYR A 26 -13.56 1.10 -9.12
C TYR A 26 -14.78 0.25 -9.45
N THR A 27 -14.95 -0.06 -10.74
CA THR A 27 -15.88 -1.08 -11.21
C THR A 27 -15.38 -2.49 -10.86
N THR A 28 -16.26 -3.49 -10.88
CA THR A 28 -15.90 -4.89 -10.57
C THR A 28 -14.69 -5.39 -11.37
N ASP A 29 -14.66 -5.13 -12.67
CA ASP A 29 -13.55 -5.56 -13.55
C ASP A 29 -12.22 -4.85 -13.23
N GLU A 30 -12.29 -3.62 -12.75
CA GLU A 30 -11.12 -2.85 -12.33
C GLU A 30 -10.62 -3.31 -10.96
N ILE A 31 -11.53 -3.68 -10.05
CA ILE A 31 -11.18 -4.22 -8.73
C ILE A 31 -10.32 -5.47 -8.88
N GLU A 32 -10.72 -6.44 -9.71
CA GLU A 32 -9.96 -7.68 -9.90
C GLU A 32 -8.54 -7.40 -10.41
N LYS A 33 -8.41 -6.51 -11.39
CA LYS A 33 -7.10 -6.07 -11.92
C LYS A 33 -6.28 -5.36 -10.85
N ARG A 34 -6.92 -4.54 -10.02
CA ARG A 34 -6.29 -3.79 -8.94
C ARG A 34 -5.76 -4.72 -7.86
N ILE A 35 -6.57 -5.68 -7.41
CA ILE A 35 -6.18 -6.71 -6.42
C ILE A 35 -4.99 -7.51 -6.94
N ALA A 36 -5.02 -7.97 -8.20
CA ALA A 36 -3.91 -8.72 -8.80
C ALA A 36 -2.60 -7.90 -8.84
N GLY A 37 -2.69 -6.60 -9.15
CA GLY A 37 -1.54 -5.69 -9.12
C GLY A 37 -0.97 -5.48 -7.72
N ILE A 38 -1.83 -5.34 -6.71
CA ILE A 38 -1.44 -5.22 -5.30
C ILE A 38 -0.75 -6.50 -4.82
N HIS A 39 -1.37 -7.67 -5.02
CA HIS A 39 -0.79 -8.97 -4.63
C HIS A 39 0.59 -9.18 -5.24
N ARG A 40 0.73 -9.00 -6.57
CA ARG A 40 2.02 -9.18 -7.26
C ARG A 40 3.11 -8.27 -6.71
N GLY A 41 2.74 -7.03 -6.38
CA GLY A 41 3.62 -6.05 -5.78
C GLY A 41 4.09 -6.46 -4.38
N LEU A 42 3.15 -6.74 -3.49
CA LEU A 42 3.43 -7.08 -2.10
C LEU A 42 4.27 -8.35 -1.97
N VAL A 43 3.98 -9.41 -2.75
CA VAL A 43 4.76 -10.66 -2.73
C VAL A 43 6.26 -10.42 -3.00
N ARG A 44 6.62 -9.40 -3.80
CA ARG A 44 8.03 -9.06 -4.07
C ARG A 44 8.72 -8.36 -2.91
N LEU A 45 7.95 -7.65 -2.09
CA LEU A 45 8.47 -6.91 -0.95
C LEU A 45 8.64 -7.82 0.27
N MET A 46 7.78 -8.85 0.41
CA MET A 46 7.78 -9.76 1.55
C MET A 46 9.15 -10.40 1.82
N PRO A 47 9.48 -10.68 3.10
CA PRO A 47 8.71 -10.31 4.29
C PRO A 47 8.91 -8.83 4.67
N ILE A 48 7.81 -8.15 5.01
CA ILE A 48 7.83 -6.75 5.48
C ILE A 48 7.07 -6.61 6.79
N SER A 49 7.47 -5.63 7.60
CA SER A 49 6.74 -5.18 8.79
C SER A 49 6.36 -3.72 8.65
N ALA A 50 5.22 -3.36 9.23
CA ALA A 50 4.86 -1.97 9.43
C ALA A 50 5.96 -1.28 10.25
N ASP A 51 6.37 -0.09 9.79
CA ASP A 51 7.33 0.81 10.46
C ASP A 51 6.76 2.23 10.42
N PHE A 52 5.52 2.35 10.90
CA PHE A 52 4.81 3.60 11.05
C PHE A 52 3.93 3.55 12.31
N ASP A 53 3.58 4.73 12.81
CA ASP A 53 2.73 4.95 13.95
C ASP A 53 1.59 5.89 13.54
N PRO A 54 0.34 5.42 13.50
CA PRO A 54 -0.81 6.22 13.09
C PRO A 54 -1.18 7.30 14.12
N GLU A 55 -0.83 7.12 15.40
CA GLU A 55 -1.16 8.08 16.46
C GLU A 55 -0.23 9.28 16.44
N THR A 56 1.06 9.04 16.21
CA THR A 56 2.08 10.12 16.16
C THR A 56 2.37 10.61 14.75
N GLY A 57 1.92 9.88 13.71
CA GLY A 57 2.26 10.14 12.31
C GLY A 57 3.68 9.74 11.92
N GLY A 58 4.44 9.11 12.83
CA GLY A 58 5.78 8.60 12.53
C GLY A 58 5.73 7.59 11.38
N GLY A 59 6.59 7.72 10.38
CA GLY A 59 6.57 6.81 9.22
C GLY A 59 5.35 6.96 8.31
N VAL A 60 4.54 8.02 8.47
CA VAL A 60 3.44 8.37 7.56
C VAL A 60 3.80 9.64 6.78
N LYS A 61 3.71 9.58 5.46
CA LYS A 61 3.73 10.76 4.59
C LYS A 61 2.30 11.10 4.24
N ALA A 62 1.76 12.19 4.78
CA ALA A 62 0.40 12.65 4.46
C ALA A 62 0.19 12.89 2.95
N PHE A 63 1.26 13.26 2.23
CA PHE A 63 1.24 13.38 0.78
C PHE A 63 2.59 12.95 0.17
N SER A 64 2.52 12.18 -0.91
CA SER A 64 3.66 11.79 -1.74
C SER A 64 3.28 11.85 -3.21
N PRO A 65 4.09 12.48 -4.07
CA PRO A 65 3.93 12.40 -5.52
C PRO A 65 4.53 11.12 -6.10
N LEU A 66 5.25 10.33 -5.30
CA LEU A 66 5.93 9.13 -5.78
C LEU A 66 4.95 7.95 -5.89
N PRO A 67 5.16 7.04 -6.87
CA PRO A 67 4.39 5.82 -6.97
C PRO A 67 4.46 4.98 -5.69
N CYS A 68 3.46 4.13 -5.48
CA CYS A 68 3.48 3.14 -4.39
C CYS A 68 4.56 2.08 -4.67
N ASP A 69 5.43 1.79 -3.71
CA ASP A 69 6.51 0.80 -3.87
C ASP A 69 5.97 -0.65 -3.99
N GLY A 70 4.75 -0.90 -3.49
CA GLY A 70 4.07 -2.18 -3.64
C GLY A 70 3.43 -2.32 -5.01
N CYS A 71 2.28 -1.68 -5.22
CA CYS A 71 1.48 -1.87 -6.44
C CYS A 71 1.90 -1.00 -7.63
N GLY A 72 2.87 -0.10 -7.49
CA GLY A 72 3.29 0.82 -8.55
C GLY A 72 2.25 1.90 -8.92
N SER A 73 1.17 2.05 -8.14
CA SER A 73 0.13 3.05 -8.42
C SER A 73 0.74 4.45 -8.49
N PRO A 74 0.50 5.21 -9.58
CA PRO A 74 1.01 6.57 -9.74
C PRO A 74 0.17 7.61 -8.98
N LEU A 75 -0.94 7.20 -8.35
CA LEU A 75 -1.83 8.11 -7.64
C LEU A 75 -1.11 8.79 -6.48
N HIS A 76 -1.04 10.11 -6.51
CA HIS A 76 -0.49 10.88 -5.39
C HIS A 76 -1.37 10.75 -4.16
N GLY A 77 -0.78 10.77 -2.98
CA GLY A 77 -1.53 10.68 -1.73
C GLY A 77 -0.70 10.19 -0.57
N GLN A 78 -1.38 9.74 0.47
CA GLN A 78 -0.73 9.26 1.68
C GLN A 78 0.13 8.02 1.42
N ARG A 79 1.23 7.89 2.17
CA ARG A 79 2.09 6.70 2.18
C ARG A 79 2.48 6.29 3.58
N HIS A 80 2.53 4.99 3.81
CA HIS A 80 2.90 4.36 5.08
C HIS A 80 4.21 3.61 4.91
N ARG A 81 5.13 3.78 5.85
CA ARG A 81 6.44 3.15 5.80
C ARG A 81 6.38 1.71 6.28
N PHE A 82 6.97 0.84 5.49
CA PHE A 82 7.25 -0.56 5.84
C PHE A 82 8.75 -0.79 5.76
N THR A 83 9.24 -1.80 6.47
CA THR A 83 10.64 -2.23 6.39
C THR A 83 10.74 -3.72 6.09
N ARG A 84 11.79 -4.09 5.36
CA ARG A 84 12.15 -5.49 5.18
C ARG A 84 12.54 -6.12 6.52
N LEU A 85 12.01 -7.31 6.79
CA LEU A 85 12.39 -8.17 7.91
C LEU A 85 13.69 -8.94 7.63
#